data_AF-A0A5N5T6V5-F1
#
_entry.id   AF-A0A5N5T6V5-F1
#
_cell.length_a   1.000
_cell.length_b   1.000
_cell.length_c   1.000
_cell.angle_alpha   90.00
_cell.angle_beta   90.00
_cell.angle_gamma   90.00
#
_symmetry.space_group_name_H-M   'P 1'
#
loop_
_entity.id
_entity.type
_entity.pdbx_description
1 polymer ?
#
loop_
_entity_poly.entity_id
_entity_poly.type
_entity_poly.pdbx_seq_one_letter_code
_entity_poly.pdbx_strand_id
1 'polypeptide(L)'
;MPSLVVFGRRWRIGSDDFVFPGIFEAVVRAAWLILTLVLFYEHIRDSEKIDPDGTSCKKGETLIRIYVIGVLVILSLSFLLSVTLAIHSAKGTIMTTAPRRYVPQILIFRVVFGVFEIGWNILGTLWLYSDQVQCEKSSAIWVLLEG
;
A
#
# COMPACT_ATOMS: atom_id res chain seq x y z
N MET A 1 4.34 -28.74 20.32
CA MET A 1 3.90 -27.81 19.24
C MET A 1 4.93 -27.88 18.12
N PRO A 2 4.55 -28.21 16.88
CA PRO A 2 5.54 -28.35 15.82
C PRO A 2 6.20 -26.99 15.53
N SER A 3 7.52 -26.98 15.36
CA SER A 3 8.30 -25.80 15.02
C SER A 3 8.12 -25.40 13.55
N LEU A 4 8.10 -24.10 13.24
CA LEU A 4 8.15 -23.62 11.86
C LEU A 4 9.53 -23.97 11.26
N VAL A 5 9.57 -24.51 10.04
CA VAL A 5 10.83 -24.79 9.34
C VAL A 5 10.92 -23.89 8.11
N VAL A 6 11.84 -22.94 8.14
CA VAL A 6 12.07 -21.98 7.06
C VAL A 6 13.54 -22.08 6.68
N PHE A 7 13.84 -22.23 5.38
CA PHE A 7 15.19 -22.46 4.85
C PHE A 7 15.95 -23.65 5.52
N GLY A 8 15.23 -24.72 5.87
CA GLY A 8 15.83 -25.89 6.52
C GLY A 8 16.22 -25.70 7.99
N ARG A 9 15.99 -24.51 8.57
CA ARG A 9 16.20 -24.24 10.00
C ARG A 9 14.89 -24.31 10.76
N ARG A 10 14.88 -25.00 11.91
CA ARG A 10 13.73 -25.04 12.82
C ARG A 10 13.72 -23.76 13.65
N TRP A 11 12.69 -22.94 13.50
CA TRP A 11 12.45 -21.75 14.31
C TRP A 11 11.53 -22.11 15.47
N ARG A 12 11.84 -21.58 16.67
CA ARG A 12 11.04 -21.80 17.90
C ARG A 12 9.80 -20.89 17.99
N ILE A 13 9.41 -20.23 16.89
CA ILE A 13 8.19 -19.42 16.82
C ILE A 13 6.99 -20.34 16.54
N GLY A 14 5.94 -20.18 17.35
CA GLY A 14 4.67 -20.85 17.16
C GLY A 14 3.92 -20.26 15.97
N SER A 15 3.17 -21.08 15.25
CA SER A 15 2.30 -20.57 14.17
C SER A 15 1.20 -19.63 14.69
N ASP A 16 0.80 -19.78 15.96
CA ASP A 16 -0.22 -18.95 16.60
C ASP A 16 0.27 -17.54 16.92
N ASP A 17 1.58 -17.33 17.05
CA ASP A 17 2.17 -16.02 17.34
C ASP A 17 2.02 -15.03 16.17
N PHE A 18 1.66 -15.51 14.97
CA PHE A 18 1.46 -14.68 13.79
C PHE A 18 0.05 -14.09 13.64
N VAL A 19 -0.92 -14.57 14.43
CA VAL A 19 -2.32 -14.10 14.34
C VAL A 19 -2.44 -12.66 14.82
N PHE A 20 -1.90 -12.34 15.99
CA PHE A 20 -1.90 -10.99 16.56
C PHE A 20 -1.21 -9.94 15.67
N PRO A 21 0.05 -10.14 15.22
CA PRO A 21 0.69 -9.20 14.31
C PRO A 21 -0.02 -9.16 12.95
N GLY A 22 -0.58 -10.29 12.47
CA GLY A 22 -1.35 -10.31 11.23
C GLY A 22 -2.62 -9.45 11.27
N ILE A 23 -3.38 -9.51 12.37
CA ILE A 23 -4.58 -8.68 12.58
C ILE A 23 -4.20 -7.21 12.77
N PHE A 24 -3.20 -6.93 13.62
CA PHE A 24 -2.75 -5.56 13.86
C PHE A 24 -2.29 -4.89 12.55
N GLU A 25 -1.48 -5.59 11.76
CA GLU A 25 -1.04 -5.09 10.46
C GLU A 25 -2.23 -4.87 9.52
N ALA A 26 -3.19 -5.81 9.45
CA ALA A 26 -4.38 -5.65 8.61
C ALA A 26 -5.21 -4.40 8.98
N VAL A 27 -5.35 -4.09 10.27
CA VAL A 27 -6.04 -2.86 10.74
C VAL A 27 -5.30 -1.61 10.29
N VAL A 28 -3.97 -1.58 10.47
CA VAL A 28 -3.14 -0.45 10.01
C VAL A 28 -3.23 -0.28 8.49
N ARG A 29 -3.20 -1.38 7.73
CA ARG A 29 -3.38 -1.36 6.27
C ARG A 29 -4.76 -0.87 5.85
N ALA A 30 -5.82 -1.30 6.54
CA ALA A 30 -7.17 -0.82 6.27
C ALA A 30 -7.30 0.68 6.49
N ALA A 31 -6.75 1.20 7.59
CA ALA A 31 -6.74 2.64 7.86
C ALA A 31 -6.00 3.42 6.75
N TRP A 32 -4.84 2.93 6.32
CA TRP A 32 -4.06 3.56 5.25
C TRP A 32 -4.75 3.50 3.89
N LEU A 33 -5.43 2.39 3.58
CA LEU A 33 -6.21 2.22 2.36
C LEU A 33 -7.40 3.18 2.33
N ILE A 34 -8.12 3.34 3.45
CA ILE A 34 -9.22 4.30 3.57
C ILE A 34 -8.70 5.73 3.35
N LEU A 35 -7.60 6.10 4.00
CA LEU A 35 -7.01 7.43 3.84
C LEU A 35 -6.62 7.71 2.38
N THR A 36 -5.97 6.74 1.72
CA THR A 36 -5.58 6.87 0.31
C THR A 36 -6.80 6.98 -0.62
N LEU A 37 -7.87 6.22 -0.36
CA LEU A 37 -9.11 6.30 -1.11
C LEU A 37 -9.79 7.67 -0.98
N VAL A 38 -9.84 8.22 0.24
CA VAL A 38 -10.42 9.55 0.49
C VAL A 38 -9.62 10.61 -0.26
N LEU A 39 -8.29 10.58 -0.17
CA LEU A 39 -7.43 11.52 -0.91
C LEU A 39 -7.63 11.40 -2.43
N PHE A 40 -7.76 10.18 -2.95
CA PHE A 40 -8.02 9.96 -4.37
C PHE A 40 -9.38 10.48 -4.81
N TYR A 41 -10.42 10.30 -3.99
CA TYR A 41 -11.76 10.80 -4.28
C TYR A 41 -11.81 12.32 -4.30
N GLU A 42 -11.20 12.98 -3.32
CA GLU A 42 -11.08 14.44 -3.28
C GLU A 42 -10.29 14.95 -4.48
N HIS A 43 -9.18 14.29 -4.86
CA HIS A 43 -8.39 14.68 -6.01
C HIS A 43 -9.15 14.60 -7.34
N ILE A 44 -9.97 13.55 -7.55
CA ILE A 44 -10.82 13.44 -8.74
C ILE A 44 -11.91 14.52 -8.74
N ARG A 45 -12.53 14.78 -7.58
CA ARG A 45 -13.59 15.78 -7.44
C ARG A 45 -13.09 17.19 -7.74
N ASP A 46 -11.87 17.51 -7.32
CA ASP A 46 -11.26 18.81 -7.57
C ASP A 46 -10.73 18.95 -9.01
N SER A 47 -10.22 17.85 -9.60
CA SER A 47 -9.83 17.79 -11.03
C SER A 47 -11.02 18.10 -11.96
N GLU A 48 -12.23 17.60 -11.65
CA GLU A 48 -13.45 17.88 -12.43
C GLU A 48 -13.88 19.36 -12.42
N LYS A 49 -13.45 20.16 -11.43
CA LYS A 49 -13.82 21.59 -11.31
C LYS A 49 -12.88 22.55 -12.05
N ILE A 50 -11.72 22.11 -12.54
CA ILE A 50 -10.61 22.98 -13.02
C ILE A 50 -10.48 22.99 -14.56
N ASP A 51 -11.54 22.72 -15.32
CA ASP A 51 -11.50 22.84 -16.79
C ASP A 51 -12.31 24.05 -17.30
N PRO A 52 -11.64 25.19 -17.58
CA PRO A 52 -11.92 25.87 -18.85
C PRO A 52 -10.69 26.30 -19.69
N ASP A 53 -9.46 26.40 -19.16
CA ASP A 53 -8.29 26.91 -19.91
C ASP A 53 -7.10 25.94 -19.87
N GLY A 54 -7.09 25.00 -20.81
CA GLY A 54 -6.24 23.81 -20.84
C GLY A 54 -4.81 23.97 -21.36
N THR A 55 -3.95 24.71 -20.66
CA THR A 55 -2.49 24.77 -20.94
C THR A 55 -1.77 25.15 -19.64
N SER A 56 -1.12 24.25 -18.88
CA SER A 56 0.17 23.65 -19.25
C SER A 56 0.61 22.47 -18.36
N CYS A 57 -0.27 21.81 -17.57
CA CYS A 57 0.16 20.78 -16.61
C CYS A 57 -0.36 19.34 -16.79
N LYS A 58 -0.82 18.94 -17.98
CA LYS A 58 -1.46 17.62 -18.16
C LYS A 58 -0.55 16.42 -17.86
N LYS A 59 0.77 16.58 -18.01
CA LYS A 59 1.74 15.50 -17.77
C LYS A 59 1.90 15.17 -16.28
N GLY A 60 2.00 16.17 -15.41
CA GLY A 60 2.19 15.96 -13.97
C GLY A 60 0.98 15.31 -13.30
N GLU A 61 -0.22 15.79 -13.64
CA GLU A 61 -1.48 15.24 -13.13
C GLU A 61 -1.68 13.77 -13.53
N THR A 62 -1.44 13.44 -14.81
CA THR A 62 -1.57 12.05 -15.29
C THR A 62 -0.60 11.12 -14.57
N LEU A 63 0.63 11.57 -14.32
CA LEU A 63 1.68 10.80 -13.64
C LEU A 63 1.29 10.50 -12.18
N ILE A 64 0.81 11.52 -11.45
CA ILE A 64 0.32 11.39 -10.07
C ILE A 64 -0.88 10.43 -10.03
N ARG A 65 -1.82 10.56 -10.97
CA ARG A 65 -3.01 9.70 -11.04
C ARG A 65 -2.65 8.23 -11.24
N ILE A 66 -1.73 7.92 -12.16
CA ILE A 66 -1.23 6.56 -12.37
C ILE A 66 -0.52 6.04 -11.12
N TYR A 67 0.28 6.87 -10.45
CA TYR A 67 0.95 6.50 -9.21
C TYR A 67 -0.05 6.16 -8.09
N VAL A 68 -1.05 7.01 -7.84
CA VAL A 68 -2.06 6.78 -6.79
C VAL A 68 -2.89 5.52 -7.07
N ILE A 69 -3.25 5.27 -8.34
CA ILE A 69 -3.91 4.01 -8.73
C ILE A 69 -3.00 2.82 -8.44
N GLY A 70 -1.71 2.89 -8.78
CA GLY A 70 -0.75 1.84 -8.48
C GLY A 70 -0.64 1.55 -6.97
N VAL A 71 -0.58 2.60 -6.15
CA VAL A 71 -0.56 2.50 -4.69
C VAL A 71 -1.83 1.82 -4.16
N LEU A 72 -3.01 2.17 -4.68
CA LEU A 72 -4.28 1.53 -4.31
C LEU A 72 -4.31 0.03 -4.65
N VAL A 73 -3.82 -0.35 -5.83
CA VAL A 73 -3.75 -1.77 -6.23
C VAL A 73 -2.79 -2.55 -5.31
N ILE A 74 -1.62 -2.00 -5.01
CA ILE A 74 -0.64 -2.65 -4.13
C ILE A 74 -1.20 -2.78 -2.71
N LEU A 75 -1.79 -1.71 -2.17
CA LEU A 75 -2.39 -1.70 -0.83
C LEU A 75 -3.54 -2.71 -0.69
N SER A 76 -4.43 -2.77 -1.70
CA SER A 76 -5.56 -3.71 -1.68
C SER A 76 -5.09 -5.17 -1.73
N LEU A 77 -4.10 -5.49 -2.58
CA LEU A 77 -3.53 -6.83 -2.64
C LEU A 77 -2.81 -7.21 -1.33
N SER A 78 -2.07 -6.26 -0.74
CA SER A 78 -1.40 -6.44 0.56
C SER A 78 -2.41 -6.68 1.70
N PHE A 79 -3.53 -5.96 1.70
CA PHE A 79 -4.63 -6.17 2.66
C PHE A 79 -5.26 -7.56 2.50
N LEU A 80 -5.57 -8.00 1.28
CA LEU A 80 -6.13 -9.33 1.01
C LEU A 80 -5.20 -10.46 1.46
N LEU A 81 -3.89 -10.33 1.21
CA LEU A 81 -2.88 -11.27 1.69
C LEU A 81 -2.85 -11.32 3.23
N SER A 82 -2.94 -10.16 3.88
CA SER A 82 -2.97 -10.04 5.35
C SER A 82 -4.19 -10.71 5.96
N VAL A 83 -5.38 -10.51 5.37
CA VAL A 83 -6.63 -11.14 5.80
C VAL A 83 -6.59 -12.66 5.57
N THR A 84 -6.09 -13.09 4.42
CA THR A 84 -5.96 -14.53 4.08
C THR A 84 -5.03 -15.23 5.06
N LEU A 85 -3.92 -14.59 5.42
CA LEU A 85 -2.99 -15.06 6.47
C LEU A 85 -3.64 -15.12 7.83
N ALA A 86 -4.38 -14.08 8.25
CA ALA A 86 -5.07 -14.05 9.53
C ALA A 86 -6.11 -15.18 9.64
N ILE A 87 -6.92 -15.40 8.58
CA ILE A 87 -7.92 -16.48 8.53
C ILE A 87 -7.25 -17.85 8.55
N HIS A 88 -6.18 -18.06 7.77
CA HIS A 88 -5.46 -19.35 7.75
C HIS A 88 -4.74 -19.62 9.06
N SER A 89 -4.22 -18.58 9.72
CA SER A 89 -3.54 -18.71 11.01
C SER A 89 -4.55 -18.94 12.15
N ALA A 90 -5.74 -18.34 12.07
CA ALA A 90 -6.83 -18.56 13.04
C ALA A 90 -7.52 -19.93 12.89
N LYS A 91 -7.50 -20.54 11.69
CA LYS A 91 -8.04 -21.88 11.43
C LYS A 91 -7.17 -23.03 11.96
N GLY A 92 -6.12 -22.75 12.73
CA GLY A 92 -5.21 -23.72 13.33
C GLY A 92 -5.86 -24.57 14.44
N THR A 93 -6.87 -25.38 14.12
CA THR A 93 -7.36 -26.41 15.05
C THR A 93 -6.31 -27.53 15.16
N ILE A 94 -5.96 -27.88 16.41
CA ILE A 94 -4.85 -28.75 16.87
C ILE A 94 -4.70 -30.11 16.12
N MET A 95 -5.73 -30.60 15.42
CA MET A 95 -5.75 -31.95 14.82
C MET A 95 -5.47 -32.05 13.31
N THR A 96 -5.19 -30.96 12.59
CA THR A 96 -4.88 -31.06 11.15
C THR A 96 -3.49 -30.51 10.82
N THR A 97 -2.61 -31.38 10.33
CA THR A 97 -1.20 -31.09 9.99
C THR A 97 -1.02 -30.51 8.57
N ALA A 98 -2.07 -30.53 7.74
CA ALA A 98 -2.05 -30.08 6.35
C ALA A 98 -1.89 -28.56 6.10
N PRO A 99 -2.46 -27.62 6.90
CA PRO A 99 -2.35 -26.19 6.59
C PRO A 99 -0.97 -25.58 6.87
N ARG A 100 -0.09 -26.27 7.60
CA ARG A 100 1.24 -25.76 8.00
C ARG A 100 2.26 -25.63 6.87
N ARG A 101 2.02 -26.24 5.71
CA ARG A 101 2.93 -26.14 4.54
C ARG A 101 2.80 -24.81 3.81
N TYR A 102 1.60 -24.23 3.80
CA TYR A 102 1.32 -23.00 3.06
C TYR A 102 1.61 -21.74 3.87
N VAL A 103 1.52 -21.80 5.20
CA VAL A 103 1.88 -20.67 6.08
C VAL A 103 3.28 -20.09 5.79
N PRO A 104 4.38 -20.87 5.73
CA PRO A 104 5.70 -20.34 5.41
C PRO A 104 5.79 -19.80 3.98
N GLN A 105 5.08 -20.37 3.01
CA GLN A 105 5.08 -19.88 1.62
C GLN A 105 4.37 -18.53 1.50
N ILE A 106 3.21 -18.38 2.13
CA ILE A 106 2.44 -17.11 2.12
C ILE A 106 3.23 -16.03 2.88
N LEU A 107 3.94 -16.40 3.94
CA LEU A 107 4.78 -15.46 4.70
C LEU A 107 5.97 -14.96 3.86
N ILE A 108 6.64 -15.84 3.11
CA ILE A 108 7.69 -15.44 2.15
C ILE A 108 7.11 -14.49 1.09
N PHE A 109 5.96 -14.84 0.52
CA PHE A 109 5.29 -13.99 -0.49
C PHE A 109 4.95 -12.61 0.07
N ARG A 110 4.46 -12.53 1.32
CA ARG A 110 4.21 -11.27 2.01
C ARG A 110 5.47 -10.42 2.14
N VAL A 111 6.59 -11.01 2.55
CA VAL A 111 7.86 -10.29 2.68
C VAL A 111 8.31 -9.71 1.34
N VAL A 112 8.22 -10.51 0.26
CA VAL A 112 8.56 -10.03 -1.10
C VAL A 112 7.64 -8.88 -1.54
N PHE A 113 6.33 -9.01 -1.32
CA PHE A 113 5.37 -7.95 -1.63
C PHE A 113 5.62 -6.67 -0.81
N GLY A 114 5.99 -6.81 0.47
CA GLY A 114 6.35 -5.67 1.31
C GLY A 114 7.58 -4.92 0.78
N VAL A 115 8.60 -5.62 0.29
CA VAL A 115 9.77 -4.99 -0.33
C VAL A 115 9.38 -4.22 -1.60
N PHE A 116 8.51 -4.80 -2.44
CA PHE A 116 8.02 -4.14 -3.64
C PHE A 116 7.24 -2.85 -3.31
N GLU A 117 6.40 -2.90 -2.27
CA GLU A 117 5.66 -1.73 -1.79
C GLU A 117 6.58 -0.63 -1.26
N ILE A 118 7.63 -0.98 -0.51
CA ILE A 118 8.63 0.00 -0.05
C ILE A 118 9.30 0.65 -1.26
N GLY A 119 9.71 -0.14 -2.26
CA GLY A 119 10.27 0.37 -3.51
C GLY A 119 9.33 1.34 -4.24
N TRP A 120 8.04 1.02 -4.29
CA TRP A 120 7.04 1.88 -4.90
C TRP A 120 6.87 3.21 -4.15
N ASN A 121 6.87 3.20 -2.82
CA ASN A 121 6.81 4.42 -2.01
C ASN A 121 8.06 5.30 -2.17
N ILE A 122 9.24 4.68 -2.27
CA ILE A 122 10.49 5.40 -2.55
C ILE A 122 10.40 6.09 -3.91
N LEU A 123 9.93 5.38 -4.94
CA LEU A 123 9.74 5.96 -6.27
C LEU A 123 8.77 7.15 -6.24
N GLY A 124 7.64 7.01 -5.53
CA GLY A 124 6.69 8.12 -5.35
C GLY A 124 7.30 9.33 -4.66
N THR A 125 8.13 9.10 -3.64
CA THR A 125 8.85 10.18 -2.94
C THR A 125 9.84 10.86 -3.89
N LEU A 126 10.63 10.10 -4.64
CA LEU A 126 11.57 10.66 -5.63
C LEU A 126 10.84 11.46 -6.72
N TRP A 127 9.66 11.03 -7.14
CA TRP A 127 8.84 11.77 -8.11
C TRP A 127 8.26 13.05 -7.53
N LEU A 128 7.87 13.07 -6.26
CA LEU A 128 7.40 14.28 -5.58
C LEU A 128 8.50 15.35 -5.47
N TYR A 129 9.74 14.93 -5.22
CA TYR A 129 10.89 15.83 -5.14
C TYR A 129 11.50 16.17 -6.51
N SER A 130 11.17 15.42 -7.56
CA SER A 130 11.64 15.72 -8.91
C SER A 130 10.86 16.91 -9.48
N ASP A 131 11.62 17.92 -9.92
CA ASP A 131 11.12 19.17 -10.52
C ASP A 131 10.29 18.94 -11.81
N GLN A 132 10.26 17.70 -12.33
CA GLN A 132 9.46 17.30 -13.49
C GLN A 132 7.94 17.31 -13.24
N VAL A 133 7.51 17.37 -11.97
CA VAL A 133 6.09 17.36 -11.56
C VAL A 133 5.65 18.71 -10.99
N GLN A 134 6.60 19.64 -10.72
CA GLN A 134 6.26 21.00 -10.33
C GLN A 134 5.78 21.75 -11.56
N CYS A 135 4.46 21.84 -11.72
CA CYS A 135 3.95 23.01 -12.41
C CYS A 135 4.26 24.21 -11.54
N GLU A 136 5.14 25.05 -12.06
CA GLU A 136 5.44 26.36 -11.53
C GLU A 136 4.11 27.01 -11.14
N LYS A 137 3.87 27.11 -9.84
CA LYS A 137 2.69 27.76 -9.28
C LYS A 137 2.89 29.28 -9.37
N SER A 138 3.34 29.76 -10.53
CA SER A 138 3.57 31.17 -10.83
C SER A 138 2.26 31.77 -11.33
N SER A 139 1.32 31.98 -10.41
CA SER A 139 0.20 32.92 -10.61
C SER A 139 -0.62 33.19 -9.34
N ALA A 140 -0.59 32.33 -8.33
CA ALA A 140 -1.37 32.57 -7.10
C ALA A 140 -0.81 33.70 -6.21
N ILE A 141 0.49 34.04 -6.34
CA ILE A 141 1.12 35.12 -5.57
C ILE A 141 0.88 36.49 -6.22
N TRP A 142 0.64 36.55 -7.54
CA TRP A 142 0.40 37.81 -8.26
C TRP A 142 -0.99 38.42 -7.99
N VAL A 143 -2.02 37.59 -7.75
CA VAL A 143 -3.38 38.07 -7.48
C VAL A 143 -3.55 38.68 -6.07
N LEU A 144 -2.66 38.35 -5.12
CA LEU A 144 -2.72 38.88 -3.75
C LEU A 144 -1.86 40.15 -3.54
N LEU A 145 -1.07 40.57 -4.53
CA LEU A 145 -0.19 41.75 -4.43
C LEU A 145 -0.70 42.99 -5.19
N GLU A 146 -1.80 42.89 -5.94
CA GLU A 146 -2.43 44.01 -6.66
C GLU A 146 -3.91 44.28 -6.28
N GLY A 147 -4.40 43.69 -5.18
CA GLY A 147 -5.75 43.91 -4.65
C GLY A 147 -5.79 44.74 -3.37
#